data_AF-A0A7X0H563-F1
#
_entry.id   AF-A0A7X0H563-F1
#
_cell.length_a   1.000
_cell.length_b   1.000
_cell.length_c   1.000
_cell.angle_alpha   90.00
_cell.angle_beta   90.00
_cell.angle_gamma   90.00
#
_symmetry.space_group_name_H-M   'P 1'
#
loop_
_entity.id
_entity.type
_entity.pdbx_description
1 polymer ?
#
loop_
_entity_poly.entity_id
_entity_poly.type
_entity_poly.pdbx_seq_one_letter_code
_entity_poly.pdbx_strand_id
1 'polypeptide(L)'
;MGLRAFGRDALLHSGIAGVDATASGHLAFIIGPRGTPYATNNSFGMWFMRACRDAGIEGYAMHGLRKAASRRMAEMGLSNQLIKSITGHSSDAEVARYTREAEQERMADEAMRVLATRVDPDLSNLDESDANAC
;
A
#
# COMPACT_ATOMS: atom_id res chain seq x y z
N MET A 1 14.75 8.50 -16.56
CA MET A 1 13.71 7.95 -15.66
C MET A 1 12.86 9.15 -15.23
N GLY A 2 11.77 9.41 -15.95
CA GLY A 2 11.04 10.68 -15.86
C GLY A 2 10.24 10.79 -14.56
N LEU A 3 10.56 11.81 -13.75
CA LEU A 3 9.65 12.27 -12.69
C LEU A 3 8.38 12.76 -13.38
N ARG A 4 7.29 11.99 -13.27
CA ARG A 4 5.95 12.54 -13.51
C ARG A 4 5.71 13.53 -12.38
N ALA A 5 5.69 14.82 -12.74
CA ALA A 5 5.24 15.86 -11.83
C ALA A 5 3.80 15.52 -11.42
N PHE A 6 3.60 15.18 -10.16
CA PHE A 6 2.26 15.21 -9.57
C PHE A 6 1.82 16.67 -9.64
N GLY A 7 0.78 16.95 -10.43
CA GLY A 7 0.20 18.29 -10.52
C GLY A 7 -0.18 18.79 -9.13
N ARG A 8 -0.01 20.09 -8.90
CA ARG A 8 -0.26 20.76 -7.61
C ARG A 8 -1.71 20.66 -7.10
N ASP A 9 -2.60 20.04 -7.87
CA ASP A 9 -4.01 19.83 -7.57
C ASP A 9 -4.34 18.38 -7.19
N ALA A 10 -3.34 17.50 -7.09
CA ALA A 10 -3.54 16.17 -6.54
C ALA A 10 -3.92 16.31 -5.06
N LEU A 11 -5.10 15.80 -4.68
CA LEU A 11 -5.60 15.74 -3.30
C LEU A 11 -4.50 15.20 -2.37
N LEU A 12 -3.76 16.10 -1.72
CA LEU A 12 -2.71 15.74 -0.79
C LEU A 12 -3.38 15.14 0.44
N HIS A 13 -2.93 13.94 0.83
CA HIS A 13 -3.38 13.35 2.08
C HIS A 13 -3.07 14.31 3.23
N SER A 14 -4.00 14.49 4.18
CA SER A 14 -3.92 15.48 5.26
C SER A 14 -2.62 15.44 6.06
N GLY A 15 -1.95 14.28 6.11
CA GLY A 15 -0.64 14.11 6.73
C GLY A 15 0.52 14.91 6.11
N ILE A 16 0.39 15.40 4.86
CA ILE A 16 1.44 16.19 4.18
C ILE A 16 1.19 17.70 4.31
N ALA A 17 -0.01 18.14 4.71
CA ALA A 17 -0.38 19.55 4.82
C ALA A 17 0.56 20.35 5.74
N GLY A 18 1.13 19.72 6.77
CA GLY A 18 2.11 20.35 7.66
C GLY A 18 3.45 20.66 6.98
N VAL A 19 3.83 19.93 5.92
CA VAL A 19 5.07 20.16 5.17
C VAL A 19 4.97 21.45 4.36
N ASP A 20 3.85 21.67 3.68
CA ASP A 20 3.64 22.89 2.88
C ASP A 20 3.47 24.14 3.74
N ALA A 21 2.90 24.00 4.95
CA ALA A 21 2.74 25.09 5.89
C ALA A 21 4.05 25.50 6.61
N THR A 22 5.09 24.68 6.52
CA THR A 22 6.37 24.97 7.18
C THR A 22 7.25 25.83 6.28
N ALA A 23 7.54 27.06 6.71
CA ALA A 23 8.48 27.93 6.00
C ALA A 23 9.85 27.24 5.86
N SER A 24 10.27 26.95 4.62
CA SER A 24 11.55 26.29 4.36
C SER A 24 12.61 27.32 3.94
N GLY A 25 13.80 27.21 4.53
CA GLY A 25 14.98 27.99 4.12
C GLY A 25 15.79 27.34 3.00
N HIS A 26 15.32 26.21 2.46
CA HIS A 26 16.05 25.38 1.51
C HIS A 26 15.11 24.88 0.42
N LEU A 27 15.62 24.71 -0.81
CA LEU A 27 14.88 24.11 -1.92
C LEU A 27 14.62 22.59 -1.73
N ALA A 28 15.30 21.96 -0.77
CA ALA A 28 15.14 20.55 -0.46
C ALA A 28 14.18 20.36 0.73
N PHE A 29 13.23 19.44 0.60
CA PHE A 29 12.30 19.07 1.68
C PHE A 29 12.99 18.36 2.85
N ILE A 30 14.08 17.66 2.60
CA ILE A 30 14.80 16.88 3.61
C ILE A 30 16.27 17.33 3.64
N ILE A 31 16.73 17.77 4.80
CA ILE A 31 18.10 18.17 5.07
C ILE A 31 18.74 17.25 6.12
N GLY A 32 20.05 17.10 6.06
CA GLY A 32 20.83 16.38 7.06
C GLY A 32 21.15 17.24 8.28
N PRO A 33 21.76 16.63 9.32
CA PRO A 33 22.13 17.32 10.57
C PRO A 33 23.06 18.52 10.39
N ARG A 34 23.75 18.62 9.25
CA ARG A 34 24.65 19.72 8.88
C ARG A 34 23.94 20.91 8.23
N GLY A 35 22.61 20.90 8.17
CA GLY A 35 21.83 21.95 7.51
C GLY A 35 21.88 21.93 5.98
N THR A 36 22.44 20.88 5.38
CA THR A 36 22.57 20.72 3.93
C THR A 36 21.76 19.53 3.44
N PRO A 37 21.28 19.53 2.19
CA PRO A 37 20.67 18.34 1.58
C PRO A 37 21.59 17.12 1.63
N TYR A 38 21.00 15.93 1.64
CA TYR A 38 21.74 14.68 1.51
C TYR A 38 22.38 14.58 0.13
N ALA A 39 23.69 14.27 0.08
CA ALA A 39 24.46 14.24 -1.16
C ALA A 39 24.07 13.09 -2.10
N THR A 40 23.59 11.97 -1.53
CA THR A 40 23.16 10.78 -2.30
C THR A 40 21.94 10.14 -1.66
N ASN A 41 21.16 9.40 -2.46
CA ASN A 41 20.03 8.60 -1.96
C ASN A 41 20.45 7.62 -0.87
N ASN A 42 21.66 7.03 -0.99
CA ASN A 42 22.17 6.09 0.00
C ASN A 42 22.47 6.77 1.35
N SER A 43 22.98 8.01 1.33
CA SER A 43 23.30 8.74 2.56
C SER A 43 22.08 9.01 3.44
N PHE A 44 20.93 9.32 2.83
CA PHE A 44 19.67 9.46 3.56
C PHE A 44 19.17 8.12 4.12
N GLY A 45 19.24 7.05 3.32
CA GLY A 45 18.85 5.71 3.75
C GLY A 45 19.66 5.19 4.94
N MET A 46 20.98 5.43 4.93
CA MET A 46 21.86 5.11 6.06
C MET A 46 21.54 5.93 7.31
N TRP A 47 21.28 7.22 7.16
CA TRP A 47 20.87 8.07 8.29
C TRP A 47 19.59 7.54 8.93
N PHE A 48 18.59 7.18 8.12
CA PHE A 48 17.34 6.63 8.63
C PHE A 48 17.54 5.31 9.36
N MET A 49 18.33 4.39 8.79
CA MET A 49 18.66 3.13 9.46
C MET A 49 19.32 3.37 10.81
N ARG A 50 20.25 4.34 10.88
CA ARG A 50 20.90 4.72 12.14
C ARG A 50 19.89 5.29 13.13
N ALA A 51 18.98 6.16 12.68
CA ALA A 51 17.93 6.71 13.53
C ALA A 51 16.99 5.63 14.09
N CYS A 52 16.61 4.63 13.28
CA CYS A 52 15.83 3.48 13.75
C CYS A 52 16.58 2.69 14.82
N ARG A 53 17.87 2.40 14.59
CA ARG A 53 18.69 1.68 15.56
C ARG A 53 18.88 2.47 16.85
N ASP A 54 19.11 3.78 16.76
CA ASP A 54 19.24 4.67 17.92
C ASP A 54 17.92 4.72 18.73
N ALA A 55 16.77 4.47 18.09
CA ALA A 55 15.46 4.32 18.72
C ALA A 55 15.15 2.88 19.20
N GLY A 56 16.10 1.94 19.10
CA GLY A 56 15.92 0.53 19.50
C GLY A 56 15.09 -0.30 18.50
N ILE A 57 14.92 0.18 17.27
CA ILE A 57 14.14 -0.48 16.22
C ILE A 57 15.09 -1.11 15.20
N GLU A 58 15.15 -2.44 15.17
CA GLU A 58 16.06 -3.19 14.30
C GLU A 58 15.37 -3.75 13.05
N GLY A 59 16.13 -3.89 11.95
CA GLY A 59 15.65 -4.55 10.73
C GLY A 59 14.80 -3.70 9.78
N TYR A 60 14.60 -2.41 10.08
CA TYR A 60 13.79 -1.52 9.24
C TYR A 60 14.63 -0.53 8.43
N ALA A 61 14.15 -0.21 7.24
CA ALA A 61 14.76 0.75 6.32
C ALA A 61 13.67 1.59 5.65
N MET A 62 14.06 2.74 5.09
CA MET A 62 13.15 3.67 4.40
C MET A 62 12.29 2.98 3.35
N HIS A 63 12.88 2.08 2.57
CA HIS A 63 12.15 1.36 1.53
C HIS A 63 11.03 0.47 2.11
N GLY A 64 11.17 0.02 3.35
CA GLY A 64 10.13 -0.70 4.10
C GLY A 64 8.88 0.14 4.35
N LEU A 65 9.01 1.46 4.52
CA LEU A 65 7.85 2.36 4.69
C LEU A 65 6.96 2.35 3.44
N ARG A 66 7.56 2.36 2.25
CA ARG A 66 6.80 2.28 0.99
C ARG A 66 6.06 0.94 0.88
N LYS A 67 6.68 -0.17 1.29
CA LYS A 67 6.03 -1.49 1.33
C LYS A 67 4.88 -1.52 2.32
N ALA A 68 5.09 -0.98 3.51
CA ALA A 68 4.07 -0.90 4.56
C ALA A 68 2.88 -0.02 4.11
N ALA A 69 3.13 1.08 3.40
CA ALA A 69 2.08 1.89 2.81
C ALA A 69 1.28 1.11 1.75
N SER A 70 1.94 0.37 0.85
CA SER A 70 1.27 -0.52 -0.10
C SER A 70 0.38 -1.55 0.61
N ARG A 71 0.90 -2.20 1.64
CA ARG A 71 0.17 -3.20 2.44
C ARG A 71 -1.08 -2.58 3.08
N ARG A 72 -0.93 -1.44 3.76
CA ARG A 72 -2.06 -0.72 4.41
C ARG A 72 -3.14 -0.32 3.40
N MET A 73 -2.75 0.12 2.21
CA MET A 73 -3.72 0.45 1.16
C MET A 73 -4.50 -0.79 0.69
N ALA A 74 -3.84 -1.95 0.58
CA ALA A 74 -4.52 -3.20 0.25
C ALA A 74 -5.47 -3.66 1.35
N GLU A 75 -5.08 -3.49 2.62
CA GLU A 75 -5.96 -3.77 3.78
C GLU A 75 -7.20 -2.86 3.80
N MET A 76 -7.09 -1.63 3.29
CA MET A 76 -8.23 -0.73 3.07
C MET A 76 -9.06 -1.06 1.82
N GLY A 77 -8.71 -2.13 1.08
CA GLY A 77 -9.42 -2.59 -0.11
C GLY A 77 -9.14 -1.78 -1.37
N LEU A 78 -8.05 -1.00 -1.42
CA LEU A 78 -7.64 -0.35 -2.67
C LEU A 78 -7.11 -1.41 -3.64
N SER A 79 -7.55 -1.32 -4.89
CA SER A 79 -7.09 -2.23 -5.93
C SER A 79 -5.60 -2.05 -6.23
N ASN A 80 -4.99 -3.10 -6.77
CA ASN A 80 -3.59 -3.10 -7.15
C ASN A 80 -3.21 -1.91 -8.08
N GLN A 81 -4.11 -1.53 -9.00
CA GLN A 81 -3.91 -0.39 -9.90
C GLN A 81 -3.89 0.97 -9.17
N LEU A 82 -4.76 1.15 -8.17
CA LEU A 82 -4.78 2.38 -7.36
C LEU A 82 -3.52 2.48 -6.48
N ILE A 83 -3.09 1.36 -5.91
CA ILE A 83 -1.86 1.31 -5.11
C ILE A 83 -0.66 1.61 -6.00
N LYS A 84 -0.63 1.07 -7.21
CA LYS A 84 0.42 1.33 -8.21
C LYS A 84 0.49 2.80 -8.60
N SER A 85 -0.65 3.46 -8.83
CA SER A 85 -0.67 4.88 -9.22
C SER A 85 -0.11 5.79 -8.12
N ILE A 86 -0.38 5.47 -6.85
CA ILE A 86 0.15 6.21 -5.69
C ILE A 86 1.64 5.92 -5.47
N THR A 87 2.05 4.65 -5.56
CA THR A 87 3.41 4.23 -5.21
C THR A 87 4.43 4.40 -6.34
N GLY A 88 3.95 4.63 -7.57
CA GLY A 88 4.78 4.82 -8.75
C GLY A 88 5.50 3.55 -9.23
N HIS A 89 5.01 2.36 -8.87
CA HIS A 89 5.57 1.10 -9.37
C HIS A 89 5.29 0.94 -10.86
N SER A 90 6.25 0.37 -11.60
CA SER A 90 6.12 0.19 -13.05
C SER A 90 5.27 -1.04 -13.37
N SER A 91 5.38 -2.08 -12.55
CA SER A 91 4.70 -3.36 -12.77
C SER A 91 3.72 -3.69 -11.64
N ASP A 92 2.66 -4.41 -11.98
CA ASP A 92 1.67 -4.89 -11.01
C ASP A 92 2.25 -5.98 -10.11
N ALA A 93 3.24 -6.73 -10.61
CA ALA A 93 3.95 -7.77 -9.87
C ALA A 93 4.74 -7.19 -8.68
N GLU A 94 5.33 -6.00 -8.83
CA GLU A 94 6.05 -5.32 -7.74
C GLU A 94 5.12 -4.95 -6.58
N VAL A 95 3.90 -4.49 -6.90
CA VAL A 95 2.90 -4.15 -5.89
C VAL A 95 2.31 -5.42 -5.28
N ALA A 96 1.93 -6.39 -6.12
CA ALA A 96 1.37 -7.67 -5.69
C ALA A 96 2.27 -8.40 -4.68
N ARG A 97 3.60 -8.28 -4.82
CA ARG A 97 4.57 -8.83 -3.85
C ARG A 97 4.27 -8.40 -2.41
N TYR A 98 3.75 -7.20 -2.20
CA TYR A 98 3.48 -6.64 -0.86
C TYR A 98 2.00 -6.66 -0.47
N THR A 99 1.09 -6.82 -1.44
CA THR A 99 -0.36 -6.69 -1.22
C THR A 99 -1.13 -8.00 -1.35
N ARG A 100 -0.54 -9.05 -1.95
CA ARG A 100 -1.23 -10.31 -2.28
C ARG A 100 -1.95 -10.94 -1.09
N GLU A 101 -1.31 -11.02 0.06
CA GLU A 101 -1.90 -11.65 1.25
C GLU A 101 -3.09 -10.85 1.81
N ALA A 102 -2.96 -9.52 1.92
CA ALA A 102 -4.06 -8.66 2.37
C ALA A 102 -5.25 -8.74 1.40
N GLU A 103 -4.96 -8.69 0.10
CA GLU A 103 -6.01 -8.73 -0.91
C GLU A 103 -6.68 -10.11 -0.96
N GLN A 104 -5.92 -11.20 -0.78
CA GLN A 104 -6.47 -12.55 -0.73
C GLN A 104 -7.45 -12.74 0.42
N GLU A 105 -7.08 -12.30 1.63
CA GLU A 105 -7.95 -12.35 2.81
C GLU A 105 -9.25 -11.57 2.57
N ARG A 106 -9.13 -10.32 2.13
CA ARG A 106 -10.27 -9.45 1.84
C ARG A 106 -11.17 -10.01 0.74
N MET A 107 -10.58 -10.53 -0.35
CA MET A 107 -11.34 -11.12 -1.46
C MET A 107 -12.06 -12.40 -1.03
N ALA A 108 -11.47 -13.20 -0.14
CA ALA A 108 -12.12 -14.38 0.40
C ALA A 108 -13.35 -14.02 1.24
N ASP A 109 -13.23 -13.03 2.12
CA ASP A 109 -14.35 -12.53 2.92
C ASP A 109 -15.49 -12.00 2.06
N GLU A 110 -15.15 -11.21 1.04
CA GLU A 110 -16.13 -10.67 0.10
C GLU A 110 -16.81 -11.78 -0.71
N ALA A 111 -16.04 -12.74 -1.21
CA ALA A 111 -16.59 -13.89 -1.94
C ALA A 111 -17.55 -14.71 -1.08
N MET A 112 -17.21 -14.96 0.19
CA MET A 112 -18.08 -15.69 1.12
C MET A 112 -19.37 -14.93 1.43
N ARG A 113 -19.31 -13.61 1.60
CA ARG A 113 -20.52 -12.78 1.75
C ARG A 113 -21.44 -12.86 0.53
N VAL A 114 -20.86 -12.77 -0.67
CA VAL A 114 -21.61 -12.87 -1.92
C VAL A 114 -22.26 -14.24 -2.06
N LEU A 115 -21.54 -15.32 -1.74
CA LEU A 115 -22.08 -16.68 -1.75
C LEU A 115 -23.22 -16.84 -0.75
N ALA A 116 -23.05 -16.37 0.49
CA ALA A 116 -24.10 -16.44 1.51
C ALA A 116 -25.38 -15.68 1.11
N THR A 117 -25.26 -14.65 0.27
CA THR A 117 -26.40 -13.87 -0.22
C THR A 117 -27.07 -14.50 -1.45
N ARG A 118 -26.35 -15.35 -2.20
CA ARG A 118 -26.81 -15.94 -3.48
C ARG A 118 -27.22 -17.40 -3.38
N VAL A 119 -26.83 -18.11 -2.33
CA VAL A 119 -27.34 -19.45 -2.05
C VAL A 119 -28.76 -19.29 -1.52
N ASP A 120 -29.74 -19.68 -2.33
CA ASP A 120 -31.09 -19.94 -1.83
C ASP A 120 -30.96 -20.95 -0.67
N PRO A 121 -31.57 -20.69 0.51
CA PRO A 121 -31.49 -21.60 1.66
C PRO A 121 -32.03 -23.01 1.37
N ASP A 122 -32.74 -23.18 0.27
CA ASP A 122 -33.38 -24.44 -0.12
C ASP A 122 -32.52 -25.25 -1.10
N LEU A 123 -31.30 -25.62 -0.68
CA LEU A 123 -30.53 -26.69 -1.33
C LEU A 123 -30.91 -28.08 -0.78
N SER A 124 -31.96 -28.17 0.04
CA SER A 124 -32.45 -29.41 0.65
C SER A 124 -33.30 -30.30 -0.26
N ASN A 125 -33.69 -29.82 -1.45
CA ASN A 125 -34.63 -30.54 -2.31
C ASN A 125 -34.01 -30.98 -3.65
N LEU A 126 -32.81 -31.58 -3.62
CA LEU A 126 -32.47 -32.54 -4.67
C LEU A 126 -33.26 -33.82 -4.39
N ASP A 127 -34.52 -33.75 -4.81
CA ASP A 127 -35.44 -34.86 -4.95
C ASP A 127 -34.72 -36.09 -5.54
N GLU A 128 -34.54 -37.14 -4.73
CA GLU A 128 -34.03 -38.44 -5.16
C GLU A 128 -34.97 -39.18 -6.14
N SER A 129 -36.13 -38.60 -6.53
CA SER A 129 -37.13 -39.25 -7.38
C SER A 129 -36.75 -39.35 -8.86
N ASP A 130 -35.71 -38.65 -9.31
CA ASP A 130 -35.19 -38.79 -10.68
C ASP A 130 -34.24 -40.01 -10.84
N ALA A 131 -33.90 -40.72 -9.75
CA ALA A 131 -33.00 -41.88 -9.80
C ALA A 131 -33.67 -43.19 -10.25
N ASN A 132 -34.98 -43.21 -10.54
CA ASN A 132 -35.69 -44.43 -10.95
C ASN A 132 -36.52 -44.30 -12.24
N ALA A 133 -36.12 -43.39 -13.15
CA ALA A 133 -36.73 -43.27 -14.48
C ALA A 133 -35.72 -43.56 -15.61
N CYS A 134 -35.19 -44.78 -15.68
CA CYS A 134 -34.83 -45.51 -16.92
C CYS A 134 -34.41 -46.94 -16.59
#